data_AF-A0A929UJJ8-F1
#
_entry.id   AF-A0A929UJJ8-F1
#
_cell.length_a   1.000
_cell.length_b   1.000
_cell.length_c   1.000
_cell.angle_alpha   90.00
_cell.angle_beta   90.00
_cell.angle_gamma   90.00
#
_symmetry.space_group_name_H-M   'P 1'
#
loop_
_entity.id
_entity.type
_entity.pdbx_description
1 polymer ?
#
loop_
_entity_poly.entity_id
_entity_poly.type
_entity_poly.pdbx_seq_one_letter_code
_entity_poly.pdbx_strand_id
1 'polypeptide(L)'
;MNQVYLQINQAAEENTLLSKEFQSRLQEMAEKYSIALLVLDRDSQVVITTSGYSELLTERLWKRVLEGKVSSQGESKYRIEEGRDTKNGPVYMECWGFLGNGTIFLMRTALTGIHDSVQFSNRFMGAIAFVAVFFCTALSYFFSSRFTRPVSELTRISERMKNLDFDAKYSCHAGNELDFLGQNINELSEILLTTISEWKAANIELKKDIKQKEEIDEQRREFLSNVSHELKTPIALIQGYAEGLKEAVNDDPASRDDYCDVIMDEAARMNTMVQKLMTLDQLESGGDPVRLERFSAREMVQNFLKSADILARQKNANVQLAK
;
A
#
# COMPACT_ATOMS: atom_id res chain seq x y z
N MET A 1 21.76 9.48 -63.86
CA MET A 1 22.81 8.99 -64.78
C MET A 1 22.26 8.21 -65.98
N ASN A 2 21.51 7.11 -65.79
CA ASN A 2 21.02 6.31 -66.93
C ASN A 2 20.14 7.10 -67.92
N GLN A 3 19.19 7.91 -67.44
CA GLN A 3 18.37 8.77 -68.31
C GLN A 3 19.20 9.81 -69.10
N VAL A 4 20.24 10.37 -68.47
CA VAL A 4 21.13 11.35 -69.11
C VAL A 4 21.98 10.66 -70.18
N TYR A 5 22.48 9.45 -69.90
CA TYR A 5 23.20 8.64 -70.88
C TYR A 5 22.36 8.34 -72.13
N LEU A 6 21.11 7.90 -71.97
CA LEU A 6 20.24 7.56 -73.10
C LEU A 6 20.02 8.77 -74.02
N GLN A 7 19.78 9.95 -73.46
CA GLN A 7 19.57 11.17 -74.24
C GLN A 7 20.84 11.63 -74.97
N ILE A 8 22.00 11.57 -74.32
CA ILE A 8 23.27 11.90 -74.96
C ILE A 8 23.60 10.88 -76.06
N ASN A 9 23.36 9.59 -75.81
CA ASN A 9 23.61 8.55 -76.79
C ASN A 9 22.72 8.70 -78.02
N GLN A 10 21.44 9.02 -77.84
CA GLN A 10 20.52 9.29 -78.95
C GLN A 10 20.94 10.55 -79.72
N ALA A 11 21.26 11.65 -79.04
CA ALA A 11 21.73 12.86 -79.70
C ALA A 11 23.07 12.67 -80.44
N ALA A 12 23.92 11.76 -79.95
CA ALA A 12 25.17 11.37 -80.59
C ALA A 12 24.94 10.58 -81.89
N GLU A 13 23.95 9.69 -81.91
CA GLU A 13 23.55 8.91 -83.10
C GLU A 13 22.83 9.78 -84.14
N GLU A 14 22.00 10.74 -83.69
CA GLU A 14 21.29 11.70 -84.56
C GLU A 14 22.16 12.90 -84.98
N ASN A 15 23.41 12.98 -84.50
CA ASN A 15 24.36 14.07 -84.73
C ASN A 15 23.84 15.46 -84.31
N THR A 16 22.98 15.52 -83.29
CA THR A 16 22.35 16.73 -82.75
C THR A 16 23.03 17.26 -81.48
N LEU A 17 24.16 16.68 -81.07
CA LEU A 17 24.91 17.06 -79.87
C LEU A 17 25.29 18.56 -79.79
N LEU A 18 25.49 19.22 -80.93
CA LEU A 18 25.86 20.64 -81.03
C LEU A 18 24.64 21.57 -81.14
N SER A 19 23.42 21.04 -81.11
CA SER A 19 22.19 21.84 -81.11
C SER A 19 22.09 22.67 -79.83
N LYS A 20 21.82 23.98 -79.98
CA LYS A 20 21.57 24.89 -78.85
C LYS A 20 20.41 24.40 -77.97
N GLU A 21 19.35 23.83 -78.57
CA GLU A 21 18.20 23.31 -77.83
C GLU A 21 18.54 22.04 -77.04
N PHE A 22 19.43 21.20 -77.55
CA PHE A 22 19.88 20.01 -76.85
C PHE A 22 20.83 20.38 -75.70
N GLN A 23 21.81 21.25 -75.95
CA GLN A 23 22.75 21.71 -74.94
C GLN A 23 22.03 22.41 -73.77
N SER A 24 21.02 23.24 -74.04
CA SER A 24 20.22 23.90 -72.99
C SER A 24 19.46 22.89 -72.13
N ARG A 25 18.82 21.88 -72.74
CA ARG A 25 18.11 20.82 -72.00
C ARG A 25 19.06 19.95 -71.19
N LEU A 26 20.23 19.66 -71.75
CA LEU A 26 21.27 18.86 -71.10
C LEU A 26 21.87 19.59 -69.90
N GLN A 27 22.12 20.89 -70.02
CA GLN A 27 22.55 21.76 -68.93
C GLN A 27 21.53 21.74 -67.78
N GLU A 28 20.24 21.92 -68.07
CA GLU A 28 19.18 21.92 -67.07
C GLU A 28 19.07 20.57 -66.34
N MET A 29 19.23 19.47 -67.07
CA MET A 29 19.27 18.13 -66.48
C MET A 29 20.53 17.89 -65.64
N ALA A 30 21.68 18.36 -66.11
CA ALA A 30 22.95 18.28 -65.39
C ALA A 30 22.89 19.04 -64.07
N GLU A 31 22.31 20.25 -64.06
CA GLU A 31 22.12 21.05 -62.84
C GLU A 31 21.10 20.39 -61.91
N LYS A 32 19.93 20.00 -62.41
CA LYS A 32 18.86 19.36 -61.62
C LYS A 32 19.33 18.12 -60.88
N TYR A 33 20.16 17.29 -61.52
CA TYR A 33 20.66 16.05 -60.94
C TYR A 33 22.09 16.17 -60.37
N SER A 34 22.67 17.36 -60.33
CA SER A 34 24.05 17.59 -59.88
C SER A 34 25.05 16.64 -60.56
N ILE A 35 24.97 16.56 -61.90
CA ILE A 35 25.83 15.73 -62.75
C ILE A 35 26.79 16.65 -63.51
N ALA A 36 28.08 16.46 -63.31
CA ALA A 36 29.10 17.03 -64.20
C ALA A 36 29.31 16.08 -65.38
N LEU A 37 29.19 16.59 -66.60
CA LEU A 37 29.32 15.85 -67.85
C LEU A 37 30.47 16.40 -68.67
N LEU A 38 31.22 15.49 -69.31
CA LEU A 38 32.23 15.76 -70.32
C LEU A 38 32.00 14.80 -71.49
N VAL A 39 32.03 15.31 -72.71
CA VAL A 39 32.00 14.52 -73.96
C VAL A 39 33.18 14.95 -74.84
N LEU A 40 33.98 13.99 -75.30
CA LEU A 40 35.13 14.23 -76.17
C LEU A 40 34.89 13.59 -77.53
N ASP A 41 35.28 14.30 -78.58
CA ASP A 41 35.29 13.77 -79.94
C ASP A 41 36.46 12.79 -80.15
N ARG A 42 36.50 12.12 -81.31
CA ARG A 42 37.58 11.21 -81.72
C ARG A 42 38.96 11.88 -81.74
N ASP A 43 38.98 13.19 -81.98
CA ASP A 43 40.20 14.02 -81.95
C ASP A 43 40.53 14.54 -80.53
N SER A 44 39.90 13.99 -79.48
CA SER A 44 40.08 14.39 -78.08
C SER A 44 39.65 15.83 -77.76
N GLN A 45 38.90 16.48 -78.65
CA GLN A 45 38.37 17.83 -78.43
C GLN A 45 37.10 17.79 -77.60
N VAL A 46 36.94 18.74 -76.68
CA VAL A 46 35.75 18.85 -75.83
C VAL A 46 34.55 19.31 -76.66
N VAL A 47 33.56 18.45 -76.83
CA VAL A 47 32.32 18.74 -77.56
C VAL A 47 31.28 19.34 -76.61
N ILE A 48 31.16 18.77 -75.41
CA ILE A 48 30.22 19.20 -74.38
C ILE A 48 30.93 19.13 -73.03
N THR A 49 30.80 20.19 -72.24
CA THR A 49 31.12 20.16 -70.82
C THR A 49 30.07 20.96 -70.05
N THR A 50 29.59 20.42 -68.94
CA THR A 50 28.71 21.14 -68.00
C THR A 50 29.47 21.66 -66.78
N SER A 51 30.79 21.48 -66.75
CA SER A 51 31.65 21.92 -65.65
C SER A 51 32.89 22.68 -66.14
N GLY A 52 33.39 23.62 -65.35
CA GLY A 52 34.59 24.41 -65.66
C GLY A 52 35.92 23.65 -65.56
N TYR A 53 35.90 22.35 -65.24
CA TYR A 53 37.10 21.52 -65.03
C TYR A 53 37.32 20.54 -66.19
N SER A 54 37.18 21.00 -67.43
CA SER A 54 37.27 20.13 -68.61
C SER A 54 38.61 19.42 -68.74
N GLU A 55 39.72 20.09 -68.42
CA GLU A 55 41.09 19.55 -68.56
C GLU A 55 41.36 18.39 -67.60
N LEU A 56 41.08 18.57 -66.30
CA LEU A 56 41.22 17.51 -65.28
C LEU A 56 40.32 16.30 -65.58
N LEU A 57 39.09 16.56 -66.02
CA LEU A 57 38.14 15.50 -66.39
C LEU A 57 38.57 14.76 -67.65
N THR A 58 39.23 15.44 -68.59
CA THR A 58 39.76 14.85 -69.82
C THR A 58 40.90 13.88 -69.52
N GLU A 59 41.89 14.31 -68.72
CA GLU A 59 42.99 13.44 -68.28
C GLU A 59 42.47 12.19 -67.57
N ARG A 60 41.48 12.38 -66.69
CA ARG A 60 40.86 11.29 -65.94
C ARG A 60 40.09 10.33 -66.84
N LEU A 61 39.31 10.83 -67.79
CA LEU A 61 38.58 10.00 -68.75
C LEU A 61 39.55 9.17 -69.59
N TRP A 62 40.65 9.76 -70.08
CA TRP A 62 41.69 9.03 -70.81
C TRP A 62 42.33 7.93 -69.97
N LYS A 63 42.71 8.24 -68.73
CA LYS A 63 43.25 7.24 -67.82
C LYS A 63 42.30 6.05 -67.65
N ARG A 64 41.01 6.32 -67.44
CA ARG A 64 39.98 5.28 -67.27
C ARG A 64 39.74 4.46 -68.54
N VAL A 65 39.70 5.10 -69.71
CA VAL A 65 39.51 4.41 -71.00
C VAL A 65 40.72 3.55 -71.36
N LEU A 66 41.95 4.00 -71.05
CA LEU A 66 43.19 3.25 -71.30
C LEU A 66 43.38 2.08 -70.33
N GLU A 67 43.06 2.27 -69.05
CA GLU A 67 43.18 1.23 -68.01
C GLU A 67 41.99 0.26 -68.01
N GLY A 68 40.85 0.70 -68.55
CA GLY A 68 39.58 -0.01 -68.48
C GLY A 68 39.31 -0.93 -69.68
N LYS A 69 38.71 -2.09 -69.42
CA LYS A 69 38.26 -3.04 -70.45
C LYS A 69 36.87 -2.69 -70.99
N VAL A 70 36.65 -1.46 -71.45
CA VAL A 70 35.39 -1.08 -72.12
C VAL A 70 35.67 -1.01 -73.62
N SER A 71 34.94 -1.82 -74.39
CA SER A 71 35.13 -1.89 -75.84
C SER A 71 33.94 -1.27 -76.55
N SER A 72 34.21 -0.47 -77.59
CA SER A 72 33.19 0.17 -78.45
C SER A 72 32.25 -0.84 -79.15
N GLN A 73 32.56 -2.14 -79.11
CA GLN A 73 31.81 -3.20 -79.81
C GLN A 73 31.13 -4.24 -78.88
N GLY A 74 31.04 -3.99 -77.56
CA GLY A 74 30.44 -4.92 -76.59
C GLY A 74 29.00 -4.58 -76.16
N GLU A 75 28.33 -5.50 -75.46
CA GLU A 75 26.95 -5.34 -74.94
C GLU A 75 26.79 -4.21 -73.90
N SER A 76 27.86 -3.83 -73.19
CA SER A 76 27.87 -2.72 -72.23
C SER A 76 28.76 -1.58 -72.73
N LYS A 77 28.13 -0.54 -73.29
CA LYS A 77 28.81 0.65 -73.85
C LYS A 77 29.30 1.66 -72.80
N TYR A 78 28.93 1.47 -71.53
CA TYR A 78 29.37 2.31 -70.40
C TYR A 78 29.62 1.49 -69.14
N ARG A 79 30.39 2.06 -68.20
CA ARG A 79 30.64 1.50 -66.86
C ARG A 79 30.40 2.56 -65.78
N ILE A 80 29.85 2.13 -64.65
CA ILE A 80 29.68 2.96 -63.44
C ILE A 80 30.66 2.48 -62.37
N GLU A 81 31.48 3.39 -61.83
CA GLU A 81 32.46 3.11 -60.79
C GLU A 81 32.51 4.24 -59.75
N GLU A 82 33.02 3.94 -58.55
CA GLU A 82 33.40 4.98 -57.58
C GLU A 82 34.73 5.64 -58.01
N GLY A 83 34.82 6.95 -57.92
CA GLY A 83 36.03 7.73 -58.19
C GLY A 83 36.31 8.76 -57.11
N ARG A 84 37.57 9.08 -56.89
CA ARG A 84 38.01 10.15 -55.97
C ARG A 84 39.02 11.05 -56.68
N ASP A 85 38.85 12.36 -56.55
CA ASP A 85 39.77 13.34 -57.15
C ASP A 85 41.12 13.37 -56.44
N THR A 86 41.14 13.11 -55.13
CA THR A 86 42.36 12.94 -54.33
C THR A 86 42.17 11.83 -53.30
N LYS A 87 43.24 11.35 -52.65
CA LYS A 87 43.16 10.27 -51.64
C LYS A 87 42.11 10.53 -50.55
N ASN A 88 41.92 11.80 -50.18
CA ASN A 88 40.93 12.27 -49.20
C ASN A 88 39.85 13.19 -49.82
N GLY A 89 39.72 13.16 -51.15
CA GLY A 89 38.79 14.02 -51.87
C GLY A 89 37.35 13.49 -51.82
N PRO A 90 36.39 14.32 -52.25
CA PRO A 90 35.00 13.89 -52.38
C PRO A 90 34.89 12.63 -53.25
N VAL A 91 34.04 11.72 -52.79
CA VAL A 91 33.70 10.51 -53.52
C VAL A 91 32.66 10.86 -54.57
N TYR A 92 32.92 10.47 -55.81
CA TYR A 92 32.00 10.61 -56.93
C TYR A 92 31.57 9.24 -57.42
N MET A 93 30.31 9.12 -57.79
CA MET A 93 29.90 8.06 -58.72
C MET A 93 30.25 8.57 -60.12
N GLU A 94 31.01 7.79 -60.88
CA GLU A 94 31.47 8.12 -62.23
C GLU A 94 30.87 7.12 -63.21
N CYS A 95 30.32 7.61 -64.31
CA CYS A 95 29.81 6.82 -65.42
C CYS A 95 30.54 7.26 -66.68
N TRP A 96 31.28 6.36 -67.31
CA TRP A 96 32.07 6.66 -68.50
C TRP A 96 31.98 5.53 -69.52
N GLY A 97 32.22 5.85 -70.79
CA GLY A 97 32.10 4.88 -71.87
C GLY A 97 32.07 5.53 -73.25
N PHE A 98 31.58 4.76 -74.22
CA PHE A 98 31.45 5.16 -75.61
C PHE A 98 29.99 5.42 -75.96
N LEU A 99 29.73 6.48 -76.71
CA LEU A 99 28.44 6.75 -77.34
C LEU A 99 28.37 6.03 -78.70
N GLY A 100 27.17 5.90 -79.27
CA GLY A 100 26.92 5.15 -80.51
C GLY A 100 27.73 5.61 -81.72
N ASN A 101 28.17 6.88 -81.74
CA ASN A 101 29.03 7.45 -82.78
C ASN A 101 30.54 7.29 -82.51
N GLY A 102 30.93 6.60 -81.43
CA GLY A 102 32.33 6.36 -81.05
C GLY A 102 32.99 7.48 -80.25
N THR A 103 32.26 8.53 -79.88
CA THR A 103 32.74 9.56 -78.94
C THR A 103 32.75 9.03 -77.52
N ILE A 104 33.65 9.55 -76.67
CA ILE A 104 33.77 9.12 -75.27
C ILE A 104 33.14 10.14 -74.34
N PHE A 105 32.52 9.67 -73.26
CA PHE A 105 31.90 10.53 -72.28
C PHE A 105 32.30 10.15 -70.85
N LEU A 106 32.21 11.13 -69.95
CA LEU A 106 32.32 11.00 -68.51
C LEU A 106 31.20 11.80 -67.85
N MET A 107 30.41 11.16 -67.00
CA MET A 107 29.46 11.78 -66.10
C MET A 107 29.85 11.49 -64.66
N ARG A 108 29.77 12.46 -63.77
CA ARG A 108 30.00 12.25 -62.33
C ARG A 108 29.00 12.97 -61.45
N THR A 109 28.65 12.39 -60.30
CA THR A 109 27.84 13.03 -59.25
C THR A 109 28.47 12.78 -57.88
N ALA A 110 28.40 13.76 -56.97
CA ALA A 110 29.01 13.68 -55.65
C ALA A 110 28.20 12.78 -54.71
N LEU A 111 28.85 11.83 -54.05
CA LEU A 111 28.26 10.92 -53.05
C LEU A 111 28.46 11.38 -51.60
N THR A 112 29.24 12.45 -51.39
CA THR A 112 29.68 12.92 -50.06
C THR A 112 28.55 13.29 -49.11
N GLY A 113 27.39 13.72 -49.62
CA GLY A 113 26.26 14.11 -48.77
C GLY A 113 25.72 13.00 -47.86
N ILE A 114 25.85 11.73 -48.24
CA ILE A 114 25.25 10.62 -47.48
C ILE A 114 26.05 10.31 -46.21
N HIS A 115 27.38 10.26 -46.30
CA HIS A 115 28.22 9.86 -45.17
C HIS A 115 28.18 10.89 -44.03
N ASP A 116 28.28 12.18 -44.37
CA ASP A 116 28.21 13.27 -43.39
C ASP A 116 26.83 13.36 -42.73
N SER A 117 25.76 13.07 -43.51
CA SER A 117 24.39 13.01 -42.98
C SER A 117 24.18 11.87 -41.99
N VAL A 118 24.76 10.70 -42.26
CA VAL A 118 24.67 9.54 -41.34
C VAL A 118 25.39 9.85 -40.02
N GLN A 119 26.57 10.46 -40.07
CA GLN A 119 27.30 10.81 -38.85
C GLN A 119 26.56 11.88 -38.04
N PHE A 120 25.99 12.89 -38.70
CA PHE A 120 25.18 13.92 -38.05
C PHE A 120 23.95 13.32 -37.36
N SER A 121 23.24 12.42 -38.06
CA SER A 121 22.05 11.73 -37.53
C SER A 121 22.39 10.87 -36.30
N ASN A 122 23.48 10.09 -36.35
CA ASN A 122 23.89 9.25 -35.21
C ASN A 122 24.25 10.09 -33.97
N ARG A 123 24.98 11.21 -34.14
CA ARG A 123 25.30 12.11 -33.02
C ARG A 123 24.03 12.74 -32.44
N PHE A 124 23.09 13.14 -33.30
CA PHE A 124 21.81 13.69 -32.88
C PHE A 124 20.96 12.66 -32.10
N MET A 125 20.85 11.43 -32.60
CA MET A 125 20.16 10.34 -31.90
C MET A 125 20.81 10.02 -30.56
N GLY A 126 22.14 9.96 -30.50
CA GLY A 126 22.88 9.73 -29.26
C GLY A 126 22.63 10.83 -28.21
N ALA A 127 22.59 12.10 -28.64
CA ALA A 127 22.28 13.22 -27.76
C ALA A 127 20.85 13.14 -27.20
N ILE A 128 19.85 12.84 -28.04
CA ILE A 128 18.46 12.65 -27.59
C ILE A 128 18.35 11.47 -26.63
N ALA A 129 18.99 10.34 -26.95
CA ALA A 129 18.97 9.16 -26.09
C ALA A 129 19.58 9.46 -24.72
N PHE A 130 20.69 10.20 -24.68
CA PHE A 130 21.32 10.61 -23.43
C PHE A 130 20.39 11.50 -22.59
N VAL A 131 19.77 12.50 -23.22
CA VAL A 131 18.80 13.38 -22.56
C VAL A 131 17.60 12.57 -22.06
N ALA A 132 17.08 11.64 -22.85
CA ALA A 132 15.96 10.79 -22.47
C ALA A 132 16.30 9.91 -21.26
N VAL A 133 17.47 9.26 -21.23
CA VAL A 133 17.92 8.45 -20.10
C VAL A 133 18.08 9.30 -18.83
N PHE A 134 18.66 10.49 -18.98
CA PHE A 134 18.79 11.43 -17.86
C PHE A 134 17.42 11.82 -17.31
N PHE A 135 16.48 12.20 -18.18
CA PHE A 135 15.12 12.55 -17.78
C PHE A 135 14.39 11.37 -17.14
N CYS A 136 14.47 10.17 -17.70
CA CYS A 136 13.86 8.97 -17.11
C CYS A 136 14.41 8.69 -15.72
N THR A 137 15.74 8.79 -15.54
CA THR A 137 16.37 8.55 -14.23
C THR A 137 15.92 9.60 -13.21
N ALA A 138 15.89 10.88 -13.61
CA ALA A 138 15.40 11.96 -12.77
C ALA A 138 13.91 11.78 -12.40
N LEU A 139 13.07 11.38 -13.37
CA LEU A 139 11.66 11.09 -13.14
C LEU A 139 11.49 9.90 -12.19
N SER A 140 12.21 8.81 -12.40
CA SER A 140 12.16 7.63 -11.52
C SER A 140 12.56 7.97 -10.09
N TYR A 141 13.60 8.78 -9.90
CA TYR A 141 14.01 9.26 -8.58
C TYR A 141 12.93 10.16 -7.94
N PHE A 142 12.34 11.05 -8.73
CA PHE A 142 11.23 11.91 -8.28
C PHE A 142 10.00 11.09 -7.86
N PHE A 143 9.55 10.14 -8.69
CA PHE A 143 8.41 9.29 -8.36
C PHE A 143 8.67 8.40 -7.14
N SER A 144 9.88 7.83 -7.05
CA SER A 144 10.27 6.99 -5.91
C SER A 144 10.24 7.76 -4.60
N SER A 145 10.81 8.98 -4.58
CA SER A 145 10.87 9.81 -3.39
C SER A 145 9.53 10.45 -3.02
N ARG A 146 8.73 10.85 -4.01
CA ARG A 146 7.50 11.63 -3.78
C ARG A 146 6.24 10.80 -3.60
N PHE A 147 6.21 9.58 -4.16
CA PHE A 147 5.04 8.71 -4.14
C PHE A 147 5.35 7.33 -3.58
N THR A 148 6.31 6.59 -4.16
CA THR A 148 6.51 5.17 -3.82
C THR A 148 6.96 4.96 -2.37
N ARG A 149 7.93 5.74 -1.88
CA ARG A 149 8.43 5.61 -0.50
C ARG A 149 7.37 5.95 0.55
N PRO A 150 6.66 7.11 0.49
CA PRO A 150 5.56 7.40 1.43
C PRO A 150 4.46 6.34 1.44
N VAL A 151 4.05 5.84 0.26
CA VAL A 151 3.02 4.80 0.17
C VAL A 151 3.48 3.50 0.83
N SER A 152 4.73 3.10 0.62
CA SER A 152 5.31 1.93 1.28
C SER A 152 5.40 2.11 2.80
N GLU A 153 5.68 3.31 3.28
CA GLU A 153 5.71 3.62 4.71
C GLU A 153 4.32 3.51 5.35
N LEU A 154 3.30 4.10 4.72
CA LEU A 154 1.90 3.99 5.16
C LEU A 154 1.44 2.52 5.20
N THR A 155 1.83 1.74 4.19
CA THR A 155 1.54 0.29 4.14
C THR A 155 2.17 -0.43 5.35
N ARG A 156 3.43 -0.12 5.66
CA ARG A 156 4.13 -0.72 6.82
C ARG A 156 3.49 -0.32 8.15
N ILE A 157 3.09 0.94 8.29
CA ILE A 157 2.39 1.44 9.49
C ILE A 157 1.04 0.73 9.65
N SER A 158 0.28 0.59 8.57
CA SER A 158 -0.99 -0.16 8.57
C SER A 158 -0.79 -1.64 8.96
N GLU A 159 0.28 -2.28 8.49
CA GLU A 159 0.60 -3.66 8.87
C GLU A 159 0.96 -3.80 10.36
N ARG A 160 1.70 -2.84 10.95
CA ARG A 160 1.98 -2.82 12.40
C ARG A 160 0.70 -2.63 13.22
N MET A 161 -0.19 -1.74 12.80
CA MET A 161 -1.50 -1.55 13.45
C MET A 161 -2.36 -2.80 13.46
N LYS A 162 -2.35 -3.60 12.39
CA LYS A 162 -3.05 -4.90 12.34
C LYS A 162 -2.59 -5.84 13.46
N ASN A 163 -1.32 -5.73 13.87
CA ASN A 163 -0.73 -6.51 14.96
C ASN A 163 -0.81 -5.79 16.32
N LEU A 164 -1.67 -4.76 16.45
CA LEU A 164 -1.85 -3.94 17.65
C LEU A 164 -0.63 -3.13 18.09
N ASP A 165 0.31 -2.90 17.18
CA ASP A 165 1.47 -2.04 17.38
C ASP A 165 1.20 -0.64 16.81
N PHE A 166 0.84 0.29 17.69
CA PHE A 166 0.42 1.67 17.37
C PHE A 166 1.52 2.72 17.56
N ASP A 167 2.76 2.29 17.85
CA ASP A 167 3.90 3.20 18.08
C ASP A 167 4.44 3.81 16.78
N ALA A 168 4.19 3.14 15.65
CA ALA A 168 4.58 3.65 14.33
C ALA A 168 3.68 4.82 13.92
N LYS A 169 4.29 5.99 13.67
CA LYS A 169 3.60 7.17 13.13
C LYS A 169 4.20 7.60 11.81
N TYR A 170 3.35 8.05 10.90
CA TYR A 170 3.76 8.64 9.63
C TYR A 170 4.28 10.06 9.87
N SER A 171 5.48 10.38 9.37
CA SER A 171 6.03 11.74 9.38
C SER A 171 5.69 12.49 8.09
N CYS A 172 5.34 13.78 8.19
CA CYS A 172 5.02 14.61 7.03
C CYS A 172 6.29 14.88 6.19
N HIS A 173 6.24 14.61 4.89
CA HIS A 173 7.40 14.76 4.02
C HIS A 173 7.30 15.96 3.07
N ALA A 174 6.08 16.38 2.67
CA ALA A 174 5.98 17.23 1.49
C ALA A 174 4.66 18.03 1.31
N GLY A 175 3.78 18.06 2.32
CA GLY A 175 2.56 18.85 2.37
C GLY A 175 1.52 18.55 1.28
N ASN A 176 1.41 17.30 0.80
CA ASN A 176 0.40 16.91 -0.19
C ASN A 176 -0.66 15.96 0.37
N GLU A 177 -1.53 15.44 -0.49
CA GLU A 177 -2.64 14.56 -0.13
C GLU A 177 -2.18 13.26 0.54
N LEU A 178 -0.99 12.76 0.21
CA LEU A 178 -0.39 11.61 0.89
C LEU A 178 -0.04 11.92 2.35
N ASP A 179 0.41 13.14 2.64
CA ASP A 179 0.69 13.55 4.01
C ASP A 179 -0.61 13.74 4.80
N PHE A 180 -1.66 14.27 4.16
CA PHE A 180 -2.99 14.34 4.77
C PHE A 180 -3.53 12.94 5.10
N LEU A 181 -3.38 11.98 4.17
CA LEU A 181 -3.75 10.59 4.43
C LEU A 181 -2.93 9.98 5.58
N GLY A 182 -1.63 10.27 5.66
CA GLY A 182 -0.78 9.82 6.74
C GLY A 182 -1.17 10.41 8.10
N GLN A 183 -1.58 11.67 8.15
CA GLN A 183 -2.13 12.31 9.35
C GLN A 183 -3.44 11.63 9.79
N ASN A 184 -4.36 11.39 8.86
CA ASN A 184 -5.61 10.66 9.17
C ASN A 184 -5.31 9.25 9.71
N ILE A 185 -4.31 8.56 9.15
CA ILE A 185 -3.88 7.25 9.66
C ILE A 185 -3.32 7.36 11.08
N ASN A 186 -2.55 8.41 11.39
CA ASN A 186 -2.03 8.63 12.73
C ASN A 186 -3.15 8.90 13.75
N GLU A 187 -4.15 9.69 13.37
CA GLU A 187 -5.33 9.99 14.19
C GLU A 187 -6.19 8.74 14.41
N LEU A 188 -6.46 7.98 13.35
CA LEU A 188 -7.17 6.70 13.45
C LEU A 188 -6.42 5.72 14.37
N SER A 189 -5.09 5.66 14.27
CA SER A 189 -4.25 4.85 15.16
C SER A 189 -4.41 5.25 16.62
N GLU A 190 -4.49 6.54 16.92
CA GLU A 190 -4.64 7.06 18.28
C GLU A 190 -6.04 6.81 18.85
N ILE A 191 -7.08 7.03 18.05
CA ILE A 191 -8.47 6.71 18.41
C ILE A 191 -8.59 5.22 18.71
N LEU A 192 -8.08 4.34 17.84
CA LEU A 192 -8.12 2.90 18.05
C LEU A 192 -7.41 2.47 19.34
N LEU A 193 -6.21 3.00 19.60
CA LEU A 193 -5.46 2.70 20.83
C LEU A 193 -6.26 3.11 22.08
N THR A 194 -6.86 4.30 22.04
CA THR A 194 -7.68 4.84 23.14
C THR A 194 -8.92 3.98 23.37
N THR A 195 -9.69 3.69 22.31
CA THR A 195 -10.88 2.85 22.39
C THR A 195 -10.58 1.45 22.90
N ILE A 196 -9.49 0.81 22.46
CA ILE A 196 -9.08 -0.51 22.95
C ILE A 196 -8.73 -0.44 24.45
N SER A 197 -8.05 0.61 24.88
CA SER A 197 -7.64 0.80 26.28
C SER A 197 -8.86 1.01 27.19
N GLU A 198 -9.79 1.86 26.79
CA GLU A 198 -11.06 2.10 27.49
C GLU A 198 -11.90 0.82 27.55
N TRP A 199 -12.06 0.13 26.42
CA TRP A 199 -12.80 -1.13 26.37
C TRP A 199 -12.20 -2.20 27.29
N LYS A 200 -10.86 -2.31 27.32
CA LYS A 200 -10.17 -3.25 28.21
C LYS A 200 -10.41 -2.91 29.68
N ALA A 201 -10.39 -1.63 30.05
CA ALA A 201 -10.69 -1.18 31.40
C ALA A 201 -12.13 -1.53 31.80
N ALA A 202 -13.11 -1.20 30.95
CA ALA A 202 -14.51 -1.53 31.17
C ALA A 202 -14.75 -3.05 31.27
N ASN A 203 -14.04 -3.87 30.48
CA ASN A 203 -14.13 -5.32 30.55
C ASN A 203 -13.63 -5.87 31.90
N ILE A 204 -12.53 -5.31 32.42
CA ILE A 204 -11.99 -5.69 33.72
C ILE A 204 -12.97 -5.33 34.84
N GLU A 205 -13.54 -4.12 34.79
CA GLU A 205 -14.56 -3.68 35.74
C GLU A 205 -15.81 -4.57 35.69
N LEU A 206 -16.34 -4.83 34.50
CA LEU A 206 -17.51 -5.71 34.34
C LEU A 206 -17.24 -7.13 34.87
N LYS A 207 -16.04 -7.68 34.66
CA LYS A 207 -15.67 -8.99 35.21
C LYS A 207 -15.62 -8.97 36.74
N LYS A 208 -15.16 -7.87 37.33
CA LYS A 208 -15.16 -7.69 38.78
C LYS A 208 -16.59 -7.65 39.31
N ASP A 209 -17.48 -6.93 38.64
CA ASP A 209 -18.90 -6.83 39.03
C ASP A 209 -19.61 -8.18 38.91
N ILE A 210 -19.36 -8.93 37.82
CA ILE A 210 -19.89 -10.30 37.66
C ILE A 210 -19.42 -11.17 38.82
N LYS A 211 -18.12 -11.13 39.16
CA LYS A 211 -17.58 -11.93 40.26
C LYS A 211 -18.21 -11.56 41.61
N GLN A 212 -18.36 -10.27 41.89
CA GLN A 212 -19.03 -9.82 43.13
C GLN A 212 -20.48 -10.30 43.19
N LYS A 213 -21.20 -10.23 42.07
CA LYS A 213 -22.58 -10.72 41.99
C LYS A 213 -22.66 -12.23 42.20
N GLU A 214 -21.75 -13.00 41.61
CA GLU A 214 -21.66 -14.44 41.82
C GLU A 214 -21.36 -14.79 43.28
N GLU A 215 -20.47 -14.04 43.94
CA GLU A 215 -20.18 -14.22 45.37
C GLU A 215 -21.41 -13.95 46.24
N ILE A 216 -22.17 -12.87 45.95
CA ILE A 216 -23.43 -12.56 46.66
C ILE A 216 -24.50 -13.64 46.43
N ASP A 217 -24.67 -14.08 45.18
CA ASP A 217 -25.65 -15.12 44.84
C ASP A 217 -25.29 -16.46 45.53
N GLU A 218 -24.01 -16.78 45.67
CA GLU A 218 -23.56 -17.97 46.39
C GLU A 218 -23.81 -17.87 47.90
N GLN A 219 -23.46 -16.74 48.52
CA GLN A 219 -23.77 -16.49 49.94
C GLN A 219 -25.27 -16.58 50.21
N ARG A 220 -26.10 -16.06 49.30
CA ARG A 220 -27.55 -16.16 49.40
C ARG A 220 -28.05 -17.61 49.31
N ARG A 221 -27.47 -18.42 48.42
CA ARG A 221 -27.81 -19.86 48.31
C ARG A 221 -27.44 -20.63 49.57
N GLU A 222 -26.23 -20.40 50.09
CA GLU A 222 -25.76 -21.01 51.33
C GLU A 222 -26.67 -20.62 52.51
N PHE A 223 -27.01 -19.34 52.63
CA PHE A 223 -27.92 -18.85 53.64
C PHE A 223 -29.30 -19.53 53.57
N LEU A 224 -29.94 -19.57 52.39
CA LEU A 224 -31.25 -20.21 52.23
C LEU A 224 -31.20 -21.72 52.52
N SER A 225 -30.11 -22.39 52.17
CA SER A 225 -29.90 -23.80 52.49
C SER A 225 -29.81 -24.01 54.00
N ASN A 226 -29.00 -23.20 54.69
CA ASN A 226 -28.85 -23.25 56.14
C ASN A 226 -30.18 -23.00 56.87
N VAL A 227 -30.92 -21.95 56.47
CA VAL A 227 -32.25 -21.66 57.02
C VAL A 227 -33.22 -22.83 56.80
N SER A 228 -33.22 -23.43 55.60
CA SER A 228 -34.08 -24.57 55.31
C SER A 228 -33.77 -25.78 56.19
N HIS A 229 -32.49 -26.07 56.42
CA HIS A 229 -32.06 -27.16 57.32
C HIS A 229 -32.47 -26.90 58.77
N GLU A 230 -32.22 -25.69 59.25
CA GLU A 230 -32.52 -25.26 60.62
C GLU A 230 -34.03 -25.20 60.90
N LEU A 231 -34.88 -24.99 59.90
CA LEU A 231 -36.35 -25.05 60.05
C LEU A 231 -36.91 -26.48 59.95
N LYS A 232 -36.27 -27.37 59.20
CA LYS A 232 -36.77 -28.73 58.96
C LYS A 232 -36.76 -29.60 60.21
N THR A 233 -35.72 -29.47 61.04
CA THR A 233 -35.58 -30.20 62.32
C THR A 233 -36.71 -29.85 63.31
N PRO A 234 -37.00 -28.55 63.57
CA PRO A 234 -38.15 -28.14 64.38
C PRO A 234 -39.47 -28.73 63.91
N ILE A 235 -39.74 -28.62 62.61
CA ILE A 235 -40.99 -29.06 62.00
C ILE A 235 -41.14 -30.58 62.15
N ALA A 236 -40.06 -31.34 61.93
CA ALA A 236 -40.08 -32.79 62.08
C ALA A 236 -40.37 -33.22 63.53
N LEU A 237 -39.79 -32.52 64.52
CA LEU A 237 -40.08 -32.79 65.93
C LEU A 237 -41.53 -32.44 66.27
N ILE A 238 -42.00 -31.23 65.93
CA ILE A 238 -43.41 -30.84 66.14
C ILE A 238 -44.36 -31.87 65.53
N GLN A 239 -44.09 -32.30 64.29
CA GLN A 239 -44.89 -33.29 63.61
C GLN A 239 -44.85 -34.66 64.31
N GLY A 240 -43.68 -35.18 64.67
CA GLY A 240 -43.54 -36.49 65.32
C GLY A 240 -44.20 -36.53 66.71
N TYR A 241 -44.05 -35.48 67.51
CA TYR A 241 -44.72 -35.37 68.81
C TYR A 241 -46.24 -35.17 68.65
N ALA A 242 -46.71 -34.41 67.66
CA ALA A 242 -48.14 -34.25 67.38
C ALA A 242 -48.79 -35.57 66.88
N GLU A 243 -48.08 -36.35 66.06
CA GLU A 243 -48.49 -37.68 65.62
C GLU A 243 -48.55 -38.65 66.82
N GLY A 244 -47.56 -38.64 67.70
CA GLY A 244 -47.56 -39.45 68.92
C GLY A 244 -48.69 -39.12 69.90
N LEU A 245 -49.08 -37.84 70.02
CA LEU A 245 -50.27 -37.41 70.77
C LEU A 245 -51.56 -37.94 70.12
N LYS A 246 -51.63 -37.99 68.78
CA LYS A 246 -52.79 -38.48 68.04
C LYS A 246 -52.95 -40.00 68.13
N GLU A 247 -51.85 -40.74 68.12
CA GLU A 247 -51.85 -42.21 68.21
C GLU A 247 -51.99 -42.75 69.64
N ALA A 248 -52.07 -41.87 70.65
CA ALA A 248 -52.19 -42.21 72.07
C ALA A 248 -51.08 -43.14 72.56
N VAL A 249 -49.85 -42.93 72.08
CA VAL A 249 -48.69 -43.78 72.39
C VAL A 249 -48.34 -43.75 73.89
N ASN A 250 -48.61 -42.63 74.58
CA ASN A 250 -48.57 -42.49 76.04
C ASN A 250 -49.86 -41.80 76.52
N ASP A 251 -50.72 -42.54 77.23
CA ASP A 251 -52.06 -42.08 77.61
C ASP A 251 -52.14 -41.52 79.04
N ASP A 252 -51.00 -41.38 79.72
CA ASP A 252 -50.95 -40.72 81.02
C ASP A 252 -50.90 -39.18 80.87
N PRO A 253 -51.51 -38.43 81.81
CA PRO A 253 -51.58 -36.97 81.71
C PRO A 253 -50.22 -36.26 81.74
N ALA A 254 -49.20 -36.85 82.38
CA ALA A 254 -47.88 -36.24 82.52
C ALA A 254 -47.11 -36.33 81.20
N SER A 255 -47.12 -37.48 80.54
CA SER A 255 -46.50 -37.68 79.22
C SER A 255 -47.15 -36.80 78.13
N ARG A 256 -48.45 -36.51 78.23
CA ARG A 256 -49.12 -35.59 77.29
C ARG A 256 -48.65 -34.15 77.46
N ASP A 257 -48.39 -33.74 78.70
CA ASP A 257 -47.87 -32.41 79.03
C ASP A 257 -46.45 -32.27 78.46
N ASP A 258 -45.59 -33.28 78.68
CA ASP A 258 -44.23 -33.32 78.13
C ASP A 258 -44.20 -33.21 76.59
N TYR A 259 -45.14 -33.87 75.89
CA TYR A 259 -45.26 -33.78 74.43
C TYR A 259 -45.72 -32.38 73.98
N CYS A 260 -46.66 -31.76 74.69
CA CYS A 260 -47.11 -30.40 74.41
C CYS A 260 -45.98 -29.38 74.65
N ASP A 261 -45.19 -29.57 75.70
CA ASP A 261 -44.03 -28.73 76.01
C ASP A 261 -42.98 -28.77 74.90
N VAL A 262 -42.65 -29.96 74.38
CA VAL A 262 -41.70 -30.08 73.26
C VAL A 262 -42.22 -29.37 72.00
N ILE A 263 -43.51 -29.50 71.68
CA ILE A 263 -44.13 -28.79 70.54
C ILE A 263 -44.07 -27.27 70.75
N MET A 264 -44.38 -26.79 71.95
CA MET A 264 -44.35 -25.36 72.29
C MET A 264 -42.95 -24.78 72.23
N ASP A 265 -41.96 -25.47 72.79
CA ASP A 265 -40.55 -25.07 72.76
C ASP A 265 -40.03 -24.97 71.32
N GLU A 266 -40.39 -25.93 70.48
CA GLU A 266 -39.92 -25.98 69.10
C GLU A 266 -40.60 -24.93 68.22
N ALA A 267 -41.90 -24.65 68.45
CA ALA A 267 -42.60 -23.54 67.82
C ALA A 267 -42.01 -22.17 68.26
N ALA A 268 -41.63 -22.03 69.53
CA ALA A 268 -40.96 -20.83 70.02
C ALA A 268 -39.56 -20.66 69.41
N ARG A 269 -38.82 -21.75 69.21
CA ARG A 269 -37.53 -21.77 68.50
C ARG A 269 -37.70 -21.30 67.04
N MET A 270 -38.67 -21.83 66.30
CA MET A 270 -38.97 -21.38 64.93
C MET A 270 -39.32 -19.89 64.87
N ASN A 271 -40.17 -19.41 65.78
CA ASN A 271 -40.56 -18.00 65.82
C ASN A 271 -39.36 -17.08 66.06
N THR A 272 -38.45 -17.46 66.95
CA THR A 272 -37.19 -16.73 67.19
C THR A 272 -36.31 -16.70 65.93
N MET A 273 -36.26 -17.80 65.18
CA MET A 273 -35.50 -17.88 63.93
C MET A 273 -36.08 -16.98 62.85
N VAL A 274 -37.40 -16.99 62.66
CA VAL A 274 -38.10 -16.09 61.72
C VAL A 274 -37.84 -14.62 62.07
N GLN A 275 -37.89 -14.26 63.37
CA GLN A 275 -37.62 -12.90 63.80
C GLN A 275 -36.19 -12.44 63.49
N LYS A 276 -35.21 -13.35 63.62
CA LYS A 276 -33.82 -13.10 63.22
C LYS A 276 -33.69 -12.88 61.71
N LEU A 277 -34.41 -13.64 60.89
CA LEU A 277 -34.43 -13.46 59.43
C LEU A 277 -35.02 -12.09 59.04
N MET A 278 -36.14 -11.70 59.66
CA MET A 278 -36.75 -10.39 59.42
C MET A 278 -35.83 -9.23 59.83
N THR A 279 -35.09 -9.41 60.92
CA THR A 279 -34.12 -8.41 61.39
C THR A 279 -32.94 -8.30 60.44
N LEU A 280 -32.45 -9.43 59.90
CA LEU A 280 -31.37 -9.44 58.92
C LEU A 280 -31.79 -8.78 57.58
N ASP A 281 -32.98 -9.09 57.08
CA ASP A 281 -33.54 -8.48 55.86
C ASP A 281 -33.72 -6.96 55.99
N GLN A 282 -34.15 -6.49 57.17
CA GLN A 282 -34.21 -5.05 57.48
C GLN A 282 -32.83 -4.38 57.49
N LEU A 283 -31.79 -5.08 57.98
CA LEU A 283 -30.42 -4.58 57.97
C LEU A 283 -29.83 -4.54 56.55
N GLU A 284 -30.14 -5.53 55.69
CA GLU A 284 -29.66 -5.58 54.30
C GLU A 284 -30.40 -4.64 53.35
N SER A 285 -31.71 -4.45 53.53
CA SER A 285 -32.52 -3.57 52.68
C SER A 285 -32.22 -2.07 52.86
N GLY A 286 -31.36 -1.71 53.82
CA GLY A 286 -30.94 -0.33 54.07
C GLY A 286 -32.07 0.59 54.54
N GLY A 287 -33.21 0.02 54.94
CA GLY A 287 -34.45 0.74 55.24
C GLY A 287 -34.43 1.56 56.53
N ASP A 288 -33.49 1.27 57.45
CA ASP A 288 -33.38 1.98 58.72
C ASP A 288 -32.06 2.78 58.80
N PRO A 289 -32.09 4.10 58.57
CA PRO A 289 -30.89 4.92 58.67
C PRO A 289 -30.39 4.90 60.13
N VAL A 290 -29.24 4.27 60.35
CA VAL A 290 -28.57 4.23 61.66
C VAL A 290 -28.37 5.67 62.15
N ARG A 291 -29.11 6.06 63.21
CA ARG A 291 -28.98 7.38 63.82
C ARG A 291 -27.76 7.39 64.73
N LEU A 292 -26.68 7.99 64.24
CA LEU A 292 -25.47 8.21 65.02
C LEU A 292 -25.67 9.43 65.94
N GLU A 293 -25.83 9.19 67.23
CA GLU A 293 -25.89 10.21 68.26
C GLU A 293 -24.75 10.07 69.27
N ARG A 294 -24.35 11.19 69.90
CA ARG A 294 -23.37 11.13 71.01
C ARG A 294 -24.10 10.63 72.25
N PHE A 295 -23.64 9.51 72.79
CA PHE A 295 -24.19 8.92 74.02
C PHE A 295 -23.09 8.61 75.04
N SER A 296 -23.45 8.51 76.31
CA SER A 296 -22.56 8.05 77.39
C SER A 296 -22.56 6.53 77.45
N ALA A 297 -21.43 5.91 77.11
CA ALA A 297 -21.28 4.46 77.21
C ALA A 297 -21.53 3.95 78.65
N ARG A 298 -21.12 4.73 79.67
CA ARG A 298 -21.34 4.37 81.08
C ARG A 298 -22.84 4.33 81.41
N GLU A 299 -23.62 5.31 80.96
CA GLU A 299 -25.07 5.35 81.22
C GLU A 299 -25.81 4.25 80.45
N MET A 300 -25.43 4.00 79.20
CA MET A 300 -26.00 2.92 78.41
C MET A 300 -25.81 1.56 79.09
N VAL A 301 -24.57 1.26 79.54
CA VAL A 301 -24.28 -0.01 80.21
C VAL A 301 -24.98 -0.08 81.57
N GLN A 302 -25.05 1.01 82.34
CA GLN A 302 -25.81 1.04 83.60
C GLN A 302 -27.31 0.81 83.39
N ASN A 303 -27.90 1.39 82.35
CA ASN A 303 -29.32 1.18 82.01
C ASN A 303 -29.57 -0.27 81.58
N PHE A 304 -28.67 -0.85 80.80
CA PHE A 304 -28.74 -2.26 80.44
C PHE A 304 -28.63 -3.19 81.66
N LEU A 305 -27.67 -2.93 82.56
CA LEU A 305 -27.51 -3.71 83.80
C LEU A 305 -28.74 -3.65 84.70
N LYS A 306 -29.42 -2.49 84.77
CA LYS A 306 -30.70 -2.36 85.50
C LYS A 306 -31.79 -3.23 84.87
N SER A 307 -31.93 -3.19 83.55
CA SER A 307 -32.92 -4.02 82.83
C SER A 307 -32.60 -5.52 82.93
N ALA A 308 -31.31 -5.87 82.98
CA ALA A 308 -30.83 -7.26 83.10
C ALA A 308 -30.77 -7.79 84.54
N ASP A 309 -31.01 -6.96 85.56
CA ASP A 309 -30.92 -7.34 86.98
C ASP A 309 -31.87 -8.50 87.33
N ILE A 310 -33.06 -8.53 86.71
CA ILE A 310 -34.04 -9.61 86.91
C ILE A 310 -33.47 -10.95 86.41
N LEU A 311 -32.86 -10.96 85.23
CA LEU A 311 -32.23 -12.16 84.64
C LEU A 311 -30.98 -12.59 85.42
N ALA A 312 -30.18 -11.63 85.87
CA ALA A 312 -29.00 -11.90 86.69
C ALA A 312 -29.38 -12.58 88.01
N ARG A 313 -30.45 -12.12 88.67
CA ARG A 313 -30.99 -12.72 89.90
C ARG A 313 -31.56 -14.12 89.66
N GLN A 314 -32.27 -14.35 88.56
CA GLN A 314 -32.76 -15.69 88.19
C GLN A 314 -31.62 -16.70 88.00
N LYS A 315 -30.42 -16.24 87.61
CA LYS A 315 -29.21 -17.04 87.40
C LYS A 315 -28.23 -17.00 88.58
N ASN A 316 -28.58 -16.37 89.71
CA ASN A 316 -27.68 -16.13 90.86
C ASN A 316 -26.33 -15.47 90.49
N ALA A 317 -26.31 -14.64 89.44
CA ALA A 317 -25.12 -13.95 88.98
C ALA A 317 -25.06 -12.54 89.59
N ASN A 318 -23.89 -12.17 90.13
CA ASN A 318 -23.62 -10.81 90.63
C ASN A 318 -22.80 -10.04 89.60
N VAL A 319 -23.38 -8.98 89.03
CA VAL A 319 -22.73 -8.18 87.99
C VAL A 319 -22.46 -6.78 88.53
N GLN A 320 -21.19 -6.39 88.55
CA GLN A 320 -20.75 -5.07 89.01
C GLN A 320 -20.00 -4.34 87.90
N LEU A 321 -20.36 -3.09 87.66
CA LEU A 321 -19.62 -2.22 86.76
C LEU A 321 -18.37 -1.71 87.50
N ALA A 322 -17.19 -2.10 87.05
CA ALA A 322 -15.94 -1.55 87.57
C ALA A 322 -15.89 -0.02 87.32
N LYS A 323 -15.37 0.74 88.29
CA LYS A 323 -15.35 2.20 88.26
C LYS A 323 -14.56 2.76 87.10
#